data_AF-A0AAI8T852-F1
#
_entry.id   AF-A0AAI8T852-F1
#
_cell.length_a   1.000
_cell.length_b   1.000
_cell.length_c   1.000
_cell.angle_alpha   90.00
_cell.angle_beta   90.00
_cell.angle_gamma   90.00
#
_symmetry.space_group_name_H-M   'P 1'
#
loop_
_entity.id
_entity.type
_entity.pdbx_description
1 polymer ?
#
loop_
_entity_poly.entity_id
_entity_poly.type
_entity_poly.pdbx_seq_one_letter_code
_entity_poly.pdbx_strand_id
1 'polypeptide(L)' 'MNDDLSVVDEQQAPGDAYRLERMDNGCATTIAIFYSAAEALAVLGYLDDGYRLMLGDKRVWPGFRPS' A
#
# COMPACT_ATOMS: atom_id res chain seq x y z
N MET A 1 18.84 -31.13 -12.34
CA MET A 1 18.61 -30.77 -10.93
C MET A 1 17.38 -29.88 -10.90
N ASN A 2 16.36 -30.29 -10.15
CA ASN A 2 15.15 -29.49 -9.89
C ASN A 2 15.43 -28.63 -8.66
N ASP A 3 15.60 -27.34 -8.86
CA ASP A 3 15.34 -26.33 -7.84
C ASP A 3 14.38 -25.33 -8.49
N ASP A 4 13.12 -25.75 -8.47
CA ASP A 4 11.90 -25.00 -8.72
C ASP A 4 11.85 -23.83 -7.73
N LEU A 5 12.60 -22.77 -8.01
CA LEU A 5 12.33 -21.46 -7.45
C LEU A 5 11.14 -20.90 -8.23
N SER A 6 9.95 -21.41 -7.88
CA SER A 6 8.68 -20.73 -8.10
C SER A 6 8.73 -19.42 -7.33
N VAL A 7 9.39 -18.43 -7.92
CA VAL A 7 9.18 -17.04 -7.58
C VAL A 7 7.84 -16.70 -8.23
N VAL A 8 6.76 -17.21 -7.64
CA VAL A 8 5.47 -16.54 -7.65
C VAL A 8 5.62 -15.25 -6.85
N ASP A 9 6.52 -14.37 -7.31
CA ASP A 9 6.22 -12.95 -7.24
C ASP A 9 5.21 -12.78 -8.37
N GLU A 10 3.98 -13.18 -8.05
CA GLU A 10 2.82 -12.61 -8.67
C GLU A 10 3.06 -11.11 -8.59
N GLN A 11 3.61 -10.56 -9.67
CA GLN A 11 3.50 -9.16 -10.03
C GLN A 11 2.01 -8.90 -10.23
N GLN A 12 1.25 -9.05 -9.15
CA GLN A 12 -0.13 -8.66 -9.01
C GLN A 12 -0.08 -7.20 -9.40
N ALA A 13 -0.75 -6.91 -10.52
CA ALA A 13 -0.61 -5.68 -11.25
C ALA A 13 -0.50 -4.52 -10.25
N PRO A 14 0.54 -3.68 -10.33
CA PRO A 14 0.89 -2.70 -9.28
C PRO A 14 -0.19 -1.62 -9.02
N GLY A 15 -1.37 -1.72 -9.63
CA GLY A 15 -2.51 -0.82 -9.53
C GLY A 15 -3.55 -1.14 -8.45
N ASP A 16 -3.64 -2.38 -7.95
CA ASP A 16 -4.77 -2.81 -7.08
C ASP A 16 -4.40 -2.99 -5.59
N ALA A 17 -3.14 -2.81 -5.22
CA ALA A 17 -2.71 -2.92 -3.83
C ALA A 17 -2.53 -1.55 -3.17
N TYR A 18 -3.05 -1.41 -1.96
CA TYR A 18 -2.85 -0.23 -1.12
C TYR A 18 -1.52 -0.36 -0.40
N ARG A 19 -0.67 0.66 -0.48
CA ARG A 19 0.65 0.70 0.16
C ARG A 19 0.64 1.75 1.24
N LEU A 20 0.92 1.35 2.48
CA LEU A 20 1.16 2.28 3.56
C LEU A 20 2.63 2.65 3.54
N GLU A 21 2.88 3.95 3.41
CA GLU A 21 4.22 4.52 3.37
C GLU A 21 4.43 5.42 4.58
N ARG A 22 5.59 5.28 5.22
CA ARG A 22 6.08 6.21 6.23
C ARG A 22 6.95 7.26 5.53
N MET A 23 6.67 8.52 5.81
CA MET A 23 7.44 9.67 5.38
C MET A 23 8.49 10.00 6.44
N ASP A 24 9.77 9.86 6.09
CA ASP A 24 10.89 10.18 6.97
C ASP A 24 11.88 11.05 6.18
N ASN A 25 12.12 12.28 6.64
CA ASN A 25 13.03 13.25 5.99
C ASN A 25 12.84 13.43 4.47
N GLY A 26 11.59 13.36 3.98
CA GLY A 26 11.26 13.50 2.56
C GLY A 26 11.36 12.19 1.75
N CYS A 27 11.80 11.10 2.37
CA CYS A 27 11.79 9.76 1.79
C CYS A 27 10.51 9.03 2.17
N ALA A 28 9.84 8.42 1.20
CA ALA A 28 8.71 7.54 1.44
C ALA A 28 9.20 6.08 1.46
N THR A 29 8.95 5.39 2.58
CA THR A 29 9.27 3.97 2.73
C THR A 29 7.99 3.17 2.88
N THR A 30 7.73 2.23 1.99
CA THR A 30 6.60 1.30 2.13
C THR A 30 6.84 0.40 3.33
N ILE A 31 5.90 0.40 4.28
CA ILE A 31 5.98 -0.40 5.52
C ILE A 31 4.91 -1.51 5.58
N ALA A 32 3.84 -1.40 4.80
CA ALA A 32 2.81 -2.43 4.71
C ALA A 32 2.08 -2.36 3.36
N ILE A 33 1.57 -3.51 2.90
CA ILE A 33 0.75 -3.63 1.69
C ILE A 33 -0.57 -4.29 2.09
N PHE A 34 -1.68 -3.71 1.64
CA PHE A 34 -3.03 -4.21 1.86
C PHE A 34 -3.68 -4.51 0.51
N TYR A 35 -4.29 -5.68 0.40
CA TYR A 35 -5.08 -6.08 -0.77
C TYR A 35 -6.58 -5.82 -0.60
N SER A 36 -7.00 -5.39 0.59
CA SER A 36 -8.37 -5.01 0.91
C SER A 36 -8.47 -3.51 1.15
N ALA A 37 -9.36 -2.85 0.40
CA ALA A 37 -9.67 -1.44 0.61
C ALA A 37 -10.20 -1.18 2.03
N ALA A 38 -11.00 -2.09 2.58
CA ALA A 38 -11.58 -1.91 3.92
C ALA A 38 -10.50 -1.86 5.01
N GLU A 39 -9.52 -2.76 4.94
CA GLU A 39 -8.40 -2.79 5.91
C GLU A 39 -7.49 -1.58 5.73
N ALA A 40 -7.17 -1.22 4.49
CA ALA A 40 -6.34 -0.07 4.18
C ALA A 40 -6.99 1.26 4.63
N LEU A 41 -8.30 1.40 4.43
CA LEU A 41 -9.04 2.58 4.87
C LEU A 41 -9.26 2.59 6.39
N ALA A 42 -9.36 1.42 7.03
CA ALA A 42 -9.44 1.34 8.49
C ALA A 42 -8.18 1.90 9.16
N VAL A 43 -7.00 1.66 8.58
CA VAL A 43 -5.75 2.21 9.14
C VAL A 43 -5.61 3.71 8.93
N LEU A 44 -6.15 4.29 7.84
CA LEU A 44 -6.10 5.74 7.57
C LEU A 44 -6.57 6.60 8.74
N GLY A 45 -7.60 6.16 9.47
CA GLY A 45 -8.14 6.89 10.62
C GLY A 45 -7.19 6.96 11.83
N TYR A 46 -6.15 6.12 11.85
CA TYR A 46 -5.14 6.05 12.90
C TYR A 46 -3.77 6.56 12.45
N LEU A 47 -3.62 6.98 11.19
CA LEU A 47 -2.36 7.47 10.68
C LEU A 47 -2.10 8.91 11.13
N ASP A 48 -0.86 9.16 11.54
CA ASP A 48 -0.32 10.50 11.78
C ASP A 48 0.20 11.12 10.47
N ASP A 49 0.52 12.42 10.46
CA ASP A 49 0.99 13.17 9.28
C ASP A 49 2.28 12.59 8.66
N GLY A 50 3.05 11.84 9.46
CA GLY A 50 4.21 11.07 9.02
C GLY A 50 3.90 9.83 8.17
N TYR A 51 2.63 9.54 7.87
CA TYR A 51 2.23 8.38 7.08
C TYR A 51 1.29 8.77 5.94
N ARG A 52 1.36 8.02 4.85
CA ARG A 52 0.42 8.16 3.73
C ARG A 52 0.04 6.80 3.17
N LEU A 53 -1.21 6.66 2.78
CA LEU A 53 -1.68 5.49 2.05
C LEU A 53 -1.71 5.81 0.55
N MET A 54 -1.17 4.91 -0.26
CA MET A 54 -1.13 5.01 -1.72
C MET A 54 -1.92 3.85 -2.33
N LEU A 55 -2.64 4.08 -3.42
CA LEU A 55 -3.22 3.05 -4.28
C LEU A 55 -2.63 3.24 -5.68
N GLY A 56 -1.71 2.34 -6.07
CA GLY A 56 -0.87 2.57 -7.23
C GLY A 56 -0.06 3.86 -7.07
N ASP A 57 -0.28 4.83 -7.95
CA ASP A 57 0.37 6.16 -7.94
C ASP A 57 -0.45 7.24 -7.19
N LYS A 58 -1.69 6.91 -6.78
CA LYS A 58 -2.60 7.88 -6.18
C LYS A 58 -2.52 7.85 -4.66
N ARG A 59 -2.35 9.00 -4.01
CA ARG A 59 -2.52 9.12 -2.56
C ARG A 59 -4.00 9.02 -2.19
N VAL A 60 -4.28 8.16 -1.21
CA VAL A 60 -5.61 7.98 -0.62
C VAL A 60 -5.70 8.86 0.62
N TRP A 61 -6.80 9.62 0.71
CA TRP A 61 -7.06 10.52 1.82
C TRP A 61 -8.19 9.99 2.70
N PRO A 62 -8.18 10.29 4.02
CA PRO A 62 -9.33 10.03 4.87
C PRO A 62 -10.53 10.85 4.33
N GLY A 63 -11.58 10.15 3.89
CA GLY A 63 -12.73 10.74 3.20
C GLY A 63 -12.85 10.43 1.71
N PHE A 64 -11.87 9.71 1.13
CA PHE A 64 -11.99 9.19 -0.23
C PHE A 64 -13.06 8.09 -0.29
N ARG A 65 -14.27 8.43 -0.73
CA ARG A 65 -15.28 7.44 -1.11
C ARG A 65 -15.12 7.18 -2.61
N PRO A 66 -14.62 6.02 -3.06
CA PRO A 66 -14.70 5.68 -4.47
C PRO A 66 -16.19 5.67 -4.85
N SER A 67 -16.54 6.48 -5.83
CA SER A 67 -17.90 6.59 -6.38
C SER A 67 -18.14 5.53 -7.43
#